data_AF-S5FKI4-F1
#
_entry.id   AF-S5FKI4-F1
#
_cell.length_a   1.000
_cell.length_b   1.000
_cell.length_c   1.000
_cell.angle_alpha   90.00
_cell.angle_beta   90.00
_cell.angle_gamma   90.00
#
_symmetry.space_group_name_H-M   'P 1'
#
loop_
_entity.id
_entity.type
_entity.pdbx_description
1 polymer ?
#
loop_
_entity_poly.entity_id
_entity_poly.type
_entity_poly.pdbx_seq_one_letter_code
_entity_poly.pdbx_strand_id
1 'polypeptide(L)'
;MSKILNLARDFNSQSKKQANAIEQTLKQDFERHEQRIQDALKASEQKITNDIQDQQSRLNLLVMKTWIWLPIMVITVLIACWGVIWWQGMTIAQNQQEISRQQSTLKALSAKGGNIQMSTCGDQNQLCIKIDLDETSYGANGVYPWKIPEGY
;
A
#
# COMPACT_ATOMS: atom_id res chain seq x y z
N MET A 1 83.50 64.15 -17.14
CA MET A 1 82.25 63.85 -16.40
C MET A 1 81.00 63.68 -17.28
N SER A 2 80.90 64.31 -18.47
CA SER A 2 79.70 64.23 -19.34
C SER A 2 79.33 62.81 -19.87
N LYS A 3 80.33 61.96 -20.16
CA LYS A 3 80.11 60.61 -20.72
C LYS A 3 79.38 59.65 -19.77
N ILE A 4 79.70 59.70 -18.46
CA ILE A 4 79.08 58.83 -17.45
C ILE A 4 77.62 59.24 -17.20
N LEU A 5 77.32 60.55 -17.22
CA LEU A 5 75.96 61.07 -17.08
C LEU A 5 75.05 60.63 -18.23
N ASN A 6 75.55 60.66 -19.47
CA ASN A 6 74.80 60.18 -20.64
C ASN A 6 74.59 58.67 -20.59
N LEU A 7 75.61 57.90 -20.18
CA LEU A 7 75.49 56.45 -20.02
C LEU A 7 74.45 56.06 -18.96
N ALA A 8 74.42 56.78 -17.83
CA ALA A 8 73.41 56.58 -16.78
C ALA A 8 71.99 56.96 -17.24
N ARG A 9 71.85 58.00 -18.08
CA ARG A 9 70.56 58.40 -18.65
C ARG A 9 70.05 57.38 -19.66
N ASP A 10 70.91 56.87 -20.53
CA ASP A 10 70.56 55.82 -21.49
C ASP A 10 70.18 54.53 -20.78
N PHE A 11 70.94 54.14 -19.75
CA PHE A 11 70.61 52.98 -18.93
C PHE A 11 69.23 53.11 -18.25
N ASN A 12 68.93 54.27 -17.68
CA ASN A 12 67.62 54.53 -17.05
C ASN A 12 66.47 54.48 -18.08
N SER A 13 66.66 55.08 -19.25
CA SER A 13 65.68 55.03 -20.35
C SER A 13 65.44 53.60 -20.83
N GLN A 14 66.51 52.83 -21.02
CA GLN A 14 66.45 51.45 -21.48
C GLN A 14 65.82 50.53 -20.42
N SER A 15 66.16 50.71 -19.15
CA SER A 15 65.57 49.99 -18.02
C SER A 15 64.05 50.24 -17.93
N LYS A 16 63.59 51.49 -18.08
CA LYS A 16 62.15 51.81 -18.09
C LYS A 16 61.41 51.16 -19.26
N LYS A 17 62.02 51.16 -20.45
CA LYS A 17 61.44 50.48 -21.63
C LYS A 17 61.35 48.98 -21.41
N GLN A 18 62.39 48.39 -20.82
CA GLN A 18 62.45 46.95 -20.55
C GLN A 18 61.45 46.55 -19.46
N ALA A 19 61.32 47.33 -18.39
CA ALA A 19 60.32 47.13 -17.35
C ALA A 19 58.89 47.18 -17.91
N ASN A 20 58.57 48.18 -18.74
CA ASN A 20 57.26 48.27 -19.39
C ASN A 20 56.98 47.10 -20.34
N ALA A 21 57.99 46.66 -21.11
CA ALA A 21 57.85 45.51 -22.00
C ALA A 21 57.59 44.22 -21.21
N ILE A 22 58.32 44.00 -20.11
CA ILE A 22 58.13 42.85 -19.22
C ILE A 22 56.74 42.89 -18.58
N GLU A 23 56.27 44.05 -18.12
CA GLU A 23 54.94 44.19 -17.53
C GLU A 23 53.83 43.88 -18.53
N GLN A 24 53.96 44.33 -19.78
CA GLN A 24 53.01 44.01 -20.84
C GLN A 24 52.99 42.51 -21.17
N THR A 25 54.17 41.88 -21.28
CA THR A 25 54.26 40.44 -21.52
C THR A 25 53.65 39.64 -20.36
N LEU A 26 53.91 40.04 -19.11
CA LEU A 26 53.33 39.38 -17.94
C LEU A 26 51.81 39.51 -17.91
N LYS A 27 51.26 40.71 -18.16
CA LYS A 27 49.80 40.91 -18.24
C LYS A 27 49.17 40.01 -19.30
N GLN A 28 49.78 39.93 -20.47
CA GLN A 28 49.29 39.07 -21.54
C GLN A 28 49.34 37.58 -21.15
N ASP A 29 50.39 37.13 -20.49
CA ASP A 29 50.52 35.74 -20.07
C ASP A 29 49.55 35.38 -18.94
N PHE A 30 49.32 36.30 -18.00
CA PHE A 30 48.29 36.16 -16.96
C PHE A 30 46.88 36.12 -17.53
N GLU A 31 46.52 37.04 -18.43
CA GLU A 31 45.21 37.04 -19.11
C GLU A 31 44.99 35.73 -19.88
N ARG A 32 46.04 35.24 -20.56
CA ARG A 32 45.98 33.97 -21.28
C ARG A 32 45.78 32.78 -20.34
N HIS A 33 46.46 32.79 -19.19
CA HIS A 33 46.29 31.76 -18.18
C HIS A 33 44.88 31.80 -17.56
N GLU A 34 44.37 32.99 -17.25
CA GLU A 34 43.03 33.17 -16.71
C GLU A 34 41.97 32.65 -17.67
N GLN A 35 42.06 33.00 -18.96
CA GLN A 35 41.15 32.48 -19.99
C GLN A 35 41.19 30.95 -20.07
N ARG A 36 42.38 30.34 -20.09
CA ARG A 36 42.51 28.88 -20.11
C ARG A 36 41.89 28.22 -18.88
N ILE A 37 42.05 28.82 -17.70
CA ILE A 37 41.46 28.30 -16.46
C ILE A 37 39.94 28.42 -16.53
N GLN A 38 39.40 29.56 -16.97
CA GLN A 38 37.95 29.74 -17.12
C GLN A 38 37.35 28.76 -18.14
N ASP A 39 38.01 28.55 -19.28
CA ASP A 39 37.57 27.60 -20.30
C ASP A 39 37.62 26.15 -19.78
N ALA A 40 38.68 25.78 -19.08
CA ALA A 40 38.80 24.46 -18.45
C ALA A 40 37.75 24.24 -17.35
N LEU A 41 37.41 25.28 -16.58
CA LEU A 41 36.35 25.24 -15.58
C LEU A 41 34.97 25.07 -16.24
N LYS A 42 34.66 25.86 -17.27
CA LYS A 42 33.39 25.75 -18.01
C LYS A 42 33.25 24.39 -18.68
N ALA A 43 34.32 23.89 -19.28
CA ALA A 43 34.33 22.55 -19.88
C ALA A 43 34.10 21.46 -18.82
N SER A 44 34.71 21.59 -17.64
CA SER A 44 34.49 20.66 -16.53
C SER A 44 33.06 20.75 -15.98
N GLU A 45 32.51 21.95 -15.81
CA GLU A 45 31.13 22.17 -15.36
C GLU A 45 30.12 21.57 -16.33
N GLN A 46 30.28 21.83 -17.63
CA GLN A 46 29.44 21.23 -18.67
C GLN A 46 29.55 19.71 -18.68
N LYS A 47 30.76 19.17 -18.53
CA LYS A 47 30.97 17.72 -18.49
C LYS A 47 30.29 17.10 -17.27
N ILE A 48 30.46 17.69 -16.08
CA ILE A 48 29.81 17.23 -14.85
C ILE A 48 28.29 17.31 -14.99
N THR A 49 27.76 18.40 -15.55
CA THR A 49 26.32 18.56 -15.76
C THR A 49 25.77 17.52 -16.73
N ASN A 50 26.46 17.27 -17.85
CA ASN A 50 26.06 16.27 -18.83
C ASN A 50 26.13 14.85 -18.24
N ASP A 51 27.19 14.52 -17.50
CA ASP A 51 27.35 13.21 -16.86
C ASP A 51 26.27 12.99 -15.77
N ILE A 52 25.93 14.02 -15.00
CA ILE A 52 24.81 13.98 -14.02
C ILE A 52 23.49 13.78 -14.75
N GLN A 53 23.24 14.51 -15.85
CA GLN A 53 21.98 14.40 -16.59
C GLN A 53 21.82 13.01 -17.24
N ASP A 54 22.90 12.44 -17.79
CA ASP A 54 22.88 11.07 -18.32
C ASP A 54 22.66 10.05 -17.21
N GLN A 55 23.36 10.17 -16.08
CA GLN A 55 23.13 9.30 -14.92
C GLN A 55 21.70 9.41 -14.38
N GLN A 56 21.16 10.63 -14.27
CA GLN A 56 19.80 10.87 -13.79
C GLN A 56 18.77 10.25 -14.74
N SER A 57 18.98 10.32 -16.06
CA SER A 57 18.09 9.70 -17.03
C SER A 57 18.08 8.16 -16.93
N ARG A 58 19.25 7.54 -16.75
CA ARG A 58 19.40 6.09 -16.55
C ARG A 58 18.78 5.64 -15.23
N LEU A 59 19.02 6.38 -14.15
CA LEU A 59 18.41 6.10 -12.85
C LEU A 59 16.89 6.24 -12.92
N ASN A 60 16.37 7.27 -13.59
CA ASN A 60 14.93 7.48 -13.71
C ASN A 60 14.26 6.36 -14.52
N LEU A 61 14.91 5.85 -15.57
CA LEU A 61 14.47 4.68 -16.34
C LEU A 61 14.39 3.41 -15.47
N LEU A 62 15.41 3.16 -14.65
CA LEU A 62 15.46 1.98 -13.77
C LEU A 62 14.45 2.08 -12.60
N VAL A 63 14.30 3.27 -12.03
CA VAL A 63 13.35 3.53 -10.95
C VAL A 63 11.91 3.39 -11.46
N MET A 64 11.58 3.97 -12.63
CA MET A 64 10.28 3.81 -13.28
C MET A 64 9.92 2.34 -13.53
N LYS A 65 10.85 1.56 -14.09
CA LYS A 65 10.65 0.13 -14.35
C LYS A 65 10.29 -0.65 -13.08
N THR A 66 10.97 -0.36 -11.97
CA THR A 66 10.80 -1.08 -10.70
C THR A 66 9.52 -0.64 -9.98
N TRP A 67 9.20 0.64 -10.01
CA TRP A 67 8.01 1.21 -9.36
C TRP A 67 6.69 0.84 -10.04
N ILE A 68 6.69 0.44 -11.31
CA ILE A 68 5.48 -0.02 -12.02
C ILE A 68 5.05 -1.42 -11.55
N TRP A 69 6.00 -2.31 -11.21
CA TRP A 69 5.68 -3.69 -10.82
C TRP A 69 5.10 -3.81 -9.41
N LEU A 70 5.49 -2.93 -8.50
CA LEU A 70 5.04 -2.93 -7.10
C LEU A 70 3.50 -2.77 -6.96
N PRO A 71 2.83 -1.77 -7.57
CA PRO A 71 1.38 -1.65 -7.50
C PRO A 71 0.66 -2.78 -8.24
N ILE A 72 1.23 -3.32 -9.32
CA ILE A 72 0.63 -4.45 -10.05
C ILE A 72 0.51 -5.68 -9.15
N MET A 73 1.55 -6.00 -8.38
CA MET A 73 1.51 -7.12 -7.42
C MET A 73 0.48 -6.88 -6.31
N VAL A 74 0.37 -5.66 -5.80
CA VAL A 74 -0.62 -5.34 -4.76
C VAL A 74 -2.05 -5.46 -5.31
N ILE A 75 -2.30 -4.90 -6.50
CA ILE A 75 -3.62 -4.92 -7.14
C ILE A 75 -4.06 -6.36 -7.46
N THR A 76 -3.15 -7.20 -7.96
CA THR A 76 -3.48 -8.60 -8.27
C THR A 76 -3.91 -9.38 -7.02
N VAL A 77 -3.23 -9.17 -5.89
CA VAL A 77 -3.64 -9.78 -4.61
C VAL A 77 -5.00 -9.25 -4.15
N LEU A 78 -5.23 -7.93 -4.24
CA LEU A 78 -6.51 -7.33 -3.84
C LEU A 78 -7.69 -7.86 -4.67
N ILE A 79 -7.51 -8.03 -5.98
CA ILE A 79 -8.53 -8.60 -6.87
C ILE A 79 -8.83 -10.06 -6.48
N ALA A 80 -7.80 -10.85 -6.17
CA ALA A 80 -7.97 -12.23 -5.73
C ALA A 80 -8.75 -12.28 -4.40
N CYS A 81 -8.39 -11.45 -3.42
CA CYS A 81 -9.11 -11.37 -2.14
C CYS A 81 -10.57 -10.93 -2.33
N TRP A 82 -10.82 -9.94 -3.17
CA TRP A 82 -12.18 -9.47 -3.47
C TRP A 82 -13.05 -10.57 -4.09
N GLY A 83 -12.51 -11.31 -5.06
CA GLY A 83 -13.21 -12.42 -5.71
C GLY A 83 -13.61 -13.53 -4.73
N VAL A 84 -12.72 -13.87 -3.80
CA VAL A 84 -13.01 -14.88 -2.76
C VAL A 84 -14.12 -14.41 -1.82
N ILE A 85 -14.08 -13.15 -1.38
CA ILE A 85 -15.12 -12.58 -0.50
C ILE A 85 -16.48 -12.56 -1.20
N TRP A 86 -16.52 -12.16 -2.47
CA TRP A 86 -17.75 -12.15 -3.26
C TRP A 86 -18.37 -13.55 -3.38
N TRP A 87 -17.55 -14.54 -3.69
CA TRP A 87 -18.01 -15.93 -3.83
C TRP A 87 -18.57 -16.47 -2.51
N GLN A 88 -17.85 -16.27 -1.39
CA GLN A 88 -18.34 -16.66 -0.07
C GLN A 88 -19.63 -15.90 0.31
N GLY A 89 -19.72 -14.61 0.00
CA GLY A 89 -20.91 -13.80 0.26
C GLY A 89 -22.16 -14.31 -0.47
N MET A 90 -22.01 -14.75 -1.72
CA MET A 90 -23.11 -15.30 -2.51
C MET A 90 -23.64 -16.62 -1.92
N THR A 91 -22.75 -17.51 -1.47
CA THR A 91 -23.14 -18.77 -0.82
C THR A 91 -23.81 -18.54 0.53
N ILE A 92 -23.33 -17.57 1.32
CA ILE A 92 -23.96 -17.19 2.60
C ILE A 92 -25.36 -16.59 2.37
N ALA A 93 -25.54 -15.79 1.32
CA ALA A 93 -26.85 -15.22 0.98
C ALA A 93 -27.89 -16.30 0.65
N GLN A 94 -27.49 -17.37 -0.04
CA GLN A 94 -28.35 -18.52 -0.33
C GLN A 94 -28.68 -19.31 0.94
N ASN A 95 -27.68 -19.56 1.80
CA ASN A 95 -27.89 -20.27 3.06
C ASN A 95 -28.75 -19.48 4.06
N GLN A 96 -28.72 -18.14 4.05
CA GLN A 96 -29.60 -17.31 4.90
C GLN A 96 -31.09 -17.47 4.54
N GLN A 97 -31.42 -17.62 3.26
CA GLN A 97 -32.81 -17.90 2.85
C GLN A 97 -33.28 -19.25 3.39
N GLU A 98 -32.41 -20.25 3.39
CA GLU A 98 -32.74 -21.56 3.94
C GLU A 98 -32.88 -21.53 5.47
N ILE A 99 -32.00 -20.82 6.19
CA ILE A 99 -32.09 -20.66 7.65
C ILE A 99 -33.36 -19.91 8.07
N SER A 100 -33.73 -18.83 7.37
CA SER A 100 -34.96 -18.11 7.65
C SER A 100 -36.22 -18.93 7.36
N ARG A 101 -36.20 -19.74 6.29
CA ARG A 101 -37.28 -20.67 5.96
C ARG A 101 -37.40 -21.79 7.00
N GLN A 102 -36.28 -22.34 7.44
CA GLN A 102 -36.23 -23.35 8.50
C GLN A 102 -36.70 -22.78 9.84
N GLN A 103 -36.32 -21.56 10.20
CA GLN A 103 -36.76 -20.93 11.45
C GLN A 103 -38.28 -20.73 11.51
N SER A 104 -38.92 -20.34 10.40
CA SER A 104 -40.38 -20.22 10.34
C SER A 104 -41.10 -21.58 10.40
N THR A 105 -40.51 -22.60 9.76
CA THR A 105 -41.05 -23.97 9.78
C THR A 105 -40.86 -24.62 11.15
N LEU A 106 -39.72 -24.42 11.81
CA LEU A 106 -39.42 -24.85 13.18
C LEU A 106 -40.34 -24.17 14.19
N LYS A 107 -40.60 -22.86 14.06
CA LYS A 107 -41.59 -22.15 14.90
C LYS A 107 -43.00 -22.70 14.68
N ALA A 108 -43.39 -22.95 13.43
CA ALA A 108 -44.68 -23.55 13.11
C ALA A 108 -44.81 -25.00 13.60
N LEU A 109 -43.72 -25.78 13.57
CA LEU A 109 -43.68 -27.14 14.10
C LEU A 109 -43.73 -27.12 15.63
N SER A 110 -42.92 -26.29 16.28
CA SER A 110 -42.94 -26.09 17.73
C SER A 110 -44.34 -25.68 18.20
N ALA A 111 -44.98 -24.75 17.51
CA ALA A 111 -46.34 -24.29 17.81
C ALA A 111 -47.45 -25.30 17.47
N LYS A 112 -47.13 -26.41 16.80
CA LYS A 112 -48.07 -27.51 16.49
C LYS A 112 -47.71 -28.81 17.22
N GLY A 113 -46.86 -28.74 18.24
CA GLY A 113 -46.51 -29.89 19.08
C GLY A 113 -45.21 -30.60 18.70
N GLY A 114 -44.37 -29.99 17.87
CA GLY A 114 -43.06 -30.54 17.47
C GLY A 114 -42.03 -30.62 18.60
N ASN A 115 -42.32 -30.03 19.77
CA ASN A 115 -41.47 -30.08 20.96
C ASN A 115 -41.99 -31.09 22.01
N ILE A 116 -43.01 -31.89 21.67
CA ILE A 116 -43.56 -32.91 22.55
C ILE A 116 -42.52 -34.01 22.75
N GLN A 117 -42.12 -34.26 23.99
CA GLN A 117 -41.22 -35.35 24.32
C GLN A 117 -41.96 -36.69 24.24
N MET A 118 -41.66 -37.44 23.17
CA MET A 118 -42.13 -38.79 22.96
C MET A 118 -41.06 -39.79 23.40
N SER A 119 -41.44 -40.76 24.22
CA SER A 119 -40.58 -41.86 24.65
C SER A 119 -41.35 -43.18 24.52
N THR A 120 -40.64 -44.30 24.55
CA THR A 120 -41.28 -45.62 24.58
C THR A 120 -41.39 -46.08 26.03
N CYS A 121 -42.60 -46.40 26.49
CA CYS A 121 -42.85 -46.82 27.87
C CYS A 121 -43.73 -48.07 27.96
N GLY A 122 -43.59 -48.79 29.07
CA GLY A 122 -44.31 -50.04 29.36
C GLY A 122 -43.64 -51.29 28.78
N ASP A 123 -44.05 -52.46 29.26
CA ASP A 123 -43.45 -53.77 28.91
C ASP A 123 -43.62 -54.15 27.42
N GLN A 124 -44.41 -53.38 26.67
CA GLN A 124 -44.72 -53.60 25.25
C GLN A 124 -44.17 -52.49 24.32
N ASN A 125 -43.25 -51.63 24.79
CA ASN A 125 -42.65 -50.54 23.99
C ASN A 125 -43.66 -49.63 23.29
N GLN A 126 -44.69 -49.18 24.00
CA GLN A 126 -45.71 -48.32 23.41
C GLN A 126 -45.24 -46.85 23.39
N LEU A 127 -45.67 -46.09 22.37
CA LEU A 127 -45.34 -44.67 22.25
C LEU A 127 -46.07 -43.88 23.36
N CYS A 128 -45.32 -43.21 24.22
CA CYS A 128 -45.81 -42.43 25.34
C CYS A 128 -45.33 -40.97 25.23
N ILE A 129 -46.17 -40.06 25.72
CA ILE A 129 -45.91 -38.62 25.75
C ILE A 129 -45.78 -38.20 27.19
N LYS A 130 -44.76 -37.39 27.51
CA LYS A 130 -44.60 -36.81 28.85
C LYS A 130 -45.63 -35.69 29.05
N ILE A 131 -46.42 -35.77 30.11
CA ILE A 131 -47.47 -34.81 30.45
C ILE A 131 -47.08 -34.00 31.68
N ASP A 132 -47.43 -32.72 31.70
CA ASP A 132 -47.28 -31.91 32.90
C ASP A 132 -48.36 -32.33 33.92
N LEU A 133 -47.94 -32.59 35.16
CA LEU A 133 -48.81 -33.03 36.25
C LEU A 133 -49.30 -31.85 37.12
N ASP A 134 -48.70 -30.67 36.97
CA ASP A 134 -49.04 -29.47 37.76
C ASP A 134 -50.20 -28.67 37.12
N GLU A 135 -50.52 -28.91 35.85
CA GLU A 135 -51.63 -28.25 35.16
C GLU A 135 -52.98 -28.99 35.29
N THR A 136 -54.05 -28.23 35.51
CA THR A 136 -55.42 -28.77 35.63
C THR A 136 -55.90 -29.43 34.35
N SER A 137 -56.52 -30.60 34.46
CA SER A 137 -57.05 -31.34 33.30
C SER A 137 -58.29 -30.67 32.73
N TYR A 138 -58.36 -30.55 31.40
CA TYR A 138 -59.47 -29.91 30.69
C TYR A 138 -60.36 -30.97 30.02
N GLY A 139 -61.68 -30.88 30.20
CA GLY A 139 -62.61 -31.78 29.49
C GLY A 139 -63.99 -31.84 30.13
N ALA A 140 -65.03 -31.86 29.29
CA ALA A 140 -66.39 -32.04 29.76
C ALA A 140 -66.61 -33.52 30.18
N ASN A 141 -66.99 -33.71 31.44
CA ASN A 141 -67.52 -34.96 31.99
C ASN A 141 -66.58 -36.19 31.95
N GLY A 142 -65.29 -36.01 32.23
CA GLY A 142 -64.44 -37.08 32.77
C GLY A 142 -64.16 -38.32 31.90
N VAL A 143 -64.72 -38.42 30.69
CA VAL A 143 -64.51 -39.58 29.82
C VAL A 143 -63.18 -39.49 29.04
N TYR A 144 -62.68 -38.28 28.79
CA TYR A 144 -61.34 -38.05 28.20
C TYR A 144 -60.72 -36.75 28.72
N PRO A 145 -60.02 -36.75 29.88
CA PRO A 145 -59.34 -35.57 30.37
C PRO A 145 -58.16 -35.23 29.46
N TRP A 146 -58.20 -34.06 28.82
CA TRP A 146 -57.07 -33.52 28.08
C TRP A 146 -56.07 -32.93 29.08
N LYS A 147 -54.80 -33.24 28.88
CA LYS A 147 -53.67 -32.69 29.63
C LYS A 147 -52.65 -32.11 28.65
N ILE A 148 -52.00 -31.05 29.07
CA ILE A 148 -50.99 -30.38 28.26
C ILE A 148 -49.70 -31.21 28.34
N PRO A 149 -49.13 -31.63 27.19
CA PRO A 149 -47.86 -32.34 27.18
C PRO A 149 -46.71 -31.41 27.56
N GLU A 150 -45.69 -31.93 28.24
CA GLU A 150 -44.49 -31.14 28.56
C GLU A 150 -43.82 -30.66 27.27
N GLY A 151 -43.65 -29.34 27.14
CA GLY A 151 -43.01 -28.68 26.00
C GLY A 151 -43.93 -27.85 25.09
N TYR A 152 -45.19 -27.61 25.49
CA TYR A 152 -46.16 -26.74 24.83
C TYR A 152 -46.38 -25.42 25.58
#